data_AF-A0A388Q1S0-F1
#
_entry.id   AF-A0A388Q1S0-F1
#
_cell.length_a   1.000
_cell.length_b   1.000
_cell.length_c   1.000
_cell.angle_alpha   90.00
_cell.angle_beta   90.00
_cell.angle_gamma   90.00
#
_symmetry.space_group_name_H-M   'P 1'
#
loop_
_entity.id
_entity.type
_entity.pdbx_description
1 polymer ?
#
loop_
_entity_poly.entity_id
_entity_poly.type
_entity_poly.pdbx_seq_one_letter_code
_entity_poly.pdbx_strand_id
1 'polypeptide(L)'
;MNKVSLLAALIFVSMLSIVPLLKAKDAKPDTVRTVIYVTSIHDIDFKQNEYIVNLWLWMKYKNKDFEQNLEIPQAKTYTKSY
;
A
#
# COMPACT_ATOMS: atom_id res chain seq x y z
N MET A 1 -52.70 28.15 -0.09
CA MET A 1 -51.42 27.50 -0.47
C MET A 1 -51.47 27.20 -1.96
N ASN A 2 -50.62 27.84 -2.74
CA ASN A 2 -50.80 27.93 -4.19
C ASN A 2 -50.24 26.65 -4.82
N LYS A 3 -50.90 26.07 -5.83
CA LYS A 3 -50.47 24.80 -6.47
C LYS A 3 -49.00 24.83 -6.94
N VAL A 4 -48.52 26.00 -7.34
CA VAL A 4 -47.12 26.27 -7.73
C VAL A 4 -46.15 26.10 -6.55
N SER A 5 -46.53 26.55 -5.35
CA SER A 5 -45.72 26.41 -4.13
C SER A 5 -45.64 24.95 -3.67
N LEU A 6 -46.71 24.17 -3.86
CA LEU A 6 -46.72 22.72 -3.62
C LEU A 6 -45.84 21.96 -4.61
N LEU A 7 -45.88 22.31 -5.90
CA LEU A 7 -45.02 21.70 -6.92
C LEU A 7 -43.53 22.02 -6.68
N ALA A 8 -43.22 23.27 -6.33
CA ALA A 8 -41.86 23.68 -6.00
C ALA A 8 -41.31 22.92 -4.78
N ALA A 9 -42.14 22.73 -3.74
CA ALA A 9 -41.76 21.93 -2.57
C ALA A 9 -41.51 20.46 -2.94
N LEU A 10 -42.31 19.88 -3.82
CA LEU A 10 -42.15 18.49 -4.27
C LEU A 10 -40.84 18.29 -5.06
N ILE A 11 -40.53 19.23 -5.96
CA ILE A 11 -39.27 19.22 -6.73
C ILE A 11 -38.07 19.36 -5.79
N PHE A 12 -38.16 20.27 -4.81
CA PHE A 12 -37.10 20.46 -3.83
C PHE A 12 -36.82 19.21 -2.97
N VAL A 13 -37.88 18.49 -2.54
CA VAL A 13 -37.75 17.22 -1.81
C VAL A 13 -37.16 16.12 -2.69
N SER A 14 -37.51 16.07 -3.98
CA SER A 14 -36.93 15.10 -4.91
C SER A 14 -35.43 15.33 -5.16
N MET A 15 -34.97 16.58 -5.18
CA MET A 15 -33.54 16.91 -5.33
C MET A 15 -32.69 16.49 -4.11
N LEU A 16 -33.25 16.51 -2.90
CA LEU A 16 -32.55 16.03 -1.70
C LEU A 16 -32.33 14.50 -1.69
N SER A 17 -33.10 13.75 -2.48
CA SER A 17 -33.03 12.28 -2.51
C SER A 17 -31.92 11.73 -3.42
N ILE A 18 -31.22 12.59 -4.17
CA ILE A 18 -30.22 12.18 -5.16
C ILE A 18 -28.80 12.27 -4.60
N VAL A 19 -28.59 12.71 -3.34
CA VAL A 19 -27.24 12.77 -2.77
C VAL A 19 -26.69 11.34 -2.70
N PRO A 20 -25.69 10.96 -3.52
CA PRO A 20 -25.09 9.66 -3.39
C PRO A 20 -24.41 9.63 -2.02
N LEU A 21 -24.71 8.63 -1.21
CA LEU A 21 -23.95 8.31 -0.01
C LEU A 21 -22.53 7.96 -0.46
N LEU A 22 -21.67 8.97 -0.54
CA LEU A 22 -20.23 8.84 -0.71
C LEU A 22 -19.72 8.14 0.55
N LYS A 23 -19.84 6.82 0.60
CA LYS A 23 -19.08 6.03 1.55
C LYS A 23 -17.62 6.30 1.22
N ALA A 24 -16.93 6.98 2.14
CA ALA A 24 -15.48 7.01 2.14
C ALA A 24 -15.04 5.56 2.00
N LYS A 25 -14.40 5.21 0.88
CA LYS A 25 -13.77 3.91 0.75
C LYS A 25 -12.75 3.87 1.87
N ASP A 26 -12.92 2.99 2.85
CA ASP A 26 -11.92 2.78 3.89
C ASP A 26 -10.56 2.75 3.20
N ALA A 27 -9.71 3.72 3.54
CA ALA A 27 -8.42 3.88 2.91
C ALA A 27 -7.64 2.60 3.20
N LYS A 28 -7.60 1.69 2.23
CA LYS A 28 -6.86 0.43 2.39
C LYS A 28 -5.40 0.83 2.64
N PRO A 29 -4.77 0.27 3.69
CA PRO A 29 -3.39 0.61 3.99
C PRO A 29 -2.52 0.27 2.77
N ASP A 30 -1.55 1.15 2.50
CA ASP A 30 -0.55 0.88 1.49
C ASP A 30 0.17 -0.42 1.86
N THR A 31 0.08 -1.39 0.96
CA THR A 31 0.62 -2.74 1.18
C THR A 31 1.73 -2.99 0.19
N VAL A 32 2.90 -3.35 0.69
CA VAL A 32 3.99 -3.89 -0.11
C VAL A 32 3.94 -5.41 -0.03
N ARG A 33 3.89 -6.06 -1.18
CA ARG A 33 3.97 -7.53 -1.27
C ARG A 33 5.38 -7.89 -1.71
N THR A 34 6.03 -8.74 -0.94
CA THR A 34 7.42 -9.11 -1.17
C THR A 34 7.56 -10.61 -1.38
N VAL A 35 8.46 -10.99 -2.29
CA VAL A 35 8.87 -12.37 -2.51
C VAL A 35 10.40 -12.40 -2.46
N ILE A 36 10.94 -13.36 -1.73
CA ILE A 36 12.38 -13.60 -1.61
C ILE A 36 12.67 -14.99 -2.16
N TYR A 37 13.66 -15.08 -3.04
CA TYR A 37 14.24 -16.35 -3.46
C TYR A 37 15.72 -16.38 -3.10
N VAL A 38 16.08 -17.21 -2.13
CA VAL A 38 17.47 -17.37 -1.68
C VAL A 38 18.20 -18.24 -2.70
N THR A 39 19.25 -17.68 -3.31
CA THR A 39 20.06 -18.38 -4.30
C THR A 39 21.23 -19.10 -3.66
N SER A 40 21.84 -18.52 -2.63
CA SER A 40 22.89 -19.18 -1.84
C SER A 40 23.00 -18.60 -0.43
N ILE A 41 23.43 -19.46 0.49
CA ILE A 41 23.90 -19.08 1.84
C ILE A 41 25.30 -19.68 1.97
N HIS A 42 26.27 -18.86 2.35
CA HIS A 42 27.68 -19.25 2.42
C HIS A 42 28.42 -18.40 3.46
N ASP A 43 29.70 -18.74 3.68
CA ASP A 43 30.62 -18.03 4.59
C ASP A 43 30.05 -17.82 6.00
N ILE A 44 29.57 -18.92 6.60
CA ILE A 44 28.97 -18.91 7.94
C ILE A 44 30.08 -18.85 9.01
N ASP A 45 30.10 -17.79 9.81
CA ASP A 45 30.95 -17.67 11.00
C ASP A 45 30.13 -17.89 12.27
N PHE A 46 30.30 -19.07 12.89
CA PHE A 46 29.63 -19.44 14.13
C PHE A 46 30.17 -18.72 15.37
N LYS A 47 31.39 -18.18 15.34
CA LYS A 47 31.97 -17.43 16.46
C LYS A 47 31.31 -16.05 16.57
N GLN A 48 31.00 -15.44 15.43
CA GLN A 48 30.39 -14.11 15.38
C GLN A 48 28.87 -14.14 15.08
N ASN A 49 28.29 -15.30 14.75
CA ASN A 49 26.88 -15.50 14.37
C ASN A 49 26.48 -14.71 13.11
N GLU A 50 27.28 -14.80 12.06
CA GLU A 50 27.05 -14.08 10.81
C GLU A 50 27.25 -14.98 9.58
N TYR A 51 26.64 -14.60 8.47
CA TYR A 51 26.69 -15.32 7.20
C TYR A 51 26.44 -14.37 6.02
N ILE A 52 26.78 -14.82 4.82
CA ILE A 52 26.49 -14.11 3.57
C ILE A 52 25.36 -14.83 2.83
N VAL A 53 24.38 -14.06 2.36
CA VAL A 53 23.24 -14.56 1.59
C VAL A 53 23.08 -13.80 0.28
N ASN A 54 22.95 -14.56 -0.80
CA ASN A 54 22.51 -14.04 -2.08
C ASN A 54 21.03 -14.38 -2.27
N LEU A 55 20.25 -13.40 -2.72
CA LEU A 55 18.83 -13.58 -2.96
C LEU A 55 18.32 -12.65 -4.05
N TRP A 56 17.23 -13.07 -4.67
CA TRP A 56 16.38 -12.20 -5.48
C TRP A 56 15.25 -11.66 -4.61
N LEU A 57 15.01 -10.35 -4.66
CA LEU A 57 13.95 -9.65 -3.95
C LEU A 57 13.00 -9.02 -4.96
N TRP A 58 11.76 -9.52 -5.02
CA TRP A 58 10.70 -8.89 -5.80
C TRP A 58 9.72 -8.20 -4.89
N MET A 59 9.38 -6.96 -5.22
CA MET A 59 8.43 -6.15 -4.45
C MET A 59 7.36 -5.61 -5.38
N LYS A 60 6.11 -5.71 -4.95
CA LYS A 60 4.94 -5.16 -5.63
C LYS A 60 4.26 -4.14 -4.71
N TYR A 61 4.34 -2.88 -5.09
CA TYR A 61 3.80 -1.74 -4.36
C TYR A 61 3.18 -0.71 -5.30
N LYS A 62 2.33 0.17 -4.76
CA LYS A 62 1.72 1.28 -5.51
C LYS A 62 2.44 2.61 -5.27
N ASN A 63 2.87 2.84 -4.03
CA ASN A 63 3.53 4.07 -3.61
C ASN A 63 5.01 4.05 -4.02
N LYS A 64 5.40 4.94 -4.94
CA LYS A 64 6.76 5.02 -5.49
C LYS A 64 7.81 5.45 -4.46
N ASP A 65 7.40 6.16 -3.41
CA ASP A 65 8.31 6.65 -2.37
C ASP A 65 8.85 5.51 -1.48
N PHE A 66 8.26 4.31 -1.59
CA PHE A 66 8.71 3.14 -0.84
C PHE A 66 10.14 2.71 -1.18
N GLU A 67 10.55 2.82 -2.45
CA GLU A 67 11.85 2.31 -2.91
C GLU A 67 13.04 3.01 -2.25
N GLN A 68 12.88 4.31 -1.95
CA GLN A 68 13.90 5.14 -1.29
C GLN A 68 14.13 4.72 0.17
N ASN A 69 13.21 3.98 0.76
CA ASN A 69 13.20 3.62 2.18
C ASN A 69 13.41 2.12 2.41
N LEU A 70 13.91 1.38 1.40
CA LEU A 70 14.19 -0.04 1.54
C LEU A 70 15.44 -0.26 2.41
N GLU A 71 15.23 -0.84 3.59
CA GLU A 71 16.27 -1.32 4.49
C GLU A 71 16.21 -2.84 4.62
N ILE A 72 17.37 -3.48 4.85
CA ILE A 72 17.44 -4.90 5.22
C ILE A 72 17.83 -4.92 6.71
N PRO A 73 16.87 -5.13 7.62
CA PRO A 73 17.15 -5.17 9.04
C PRO A 73 18.20 -6.23 9.35
N GLN A 74 19.08 -5.95 10.33
CA GLN A 74 20.15 -6.85 10.77
C GLN A 74 21.26 -7.12 9.73
N ALA A 75 21.18 -6.59 8.51
CA ALA A 75 22.29 -6.64 7.58
C ALA A 75 23.37 -5.65 8.00
N LYS A 76 24.61 -6.13 8.18
CA LYS A 76 25.77 -5.24 8.40
C LYS A 76 26.05 -4.40 7.17
N THR A 77 25.91 -5.00 5.99
CA THR A 77 26.06 -4.38 4.68
C THR A 77 25.14 -5.08 3.68
N TYR A 78 24.77 -4.39 2.61
CA TYR A 78 24.11 -5.01 1.46
C TYR A 78 24.57 -4.32 0.18
N THR A 79 24.53 -5.05 -0.93
CA THR A 79 24.83 -4.54 -2.27
C THR A 79 23.67 -4.90 -3.18
N LYS A 80 23.24 -3.97 -4.04
CA LYS A 80 22.25 -4.22 -5.09
C LYS A 80 22.98 -4.48 -6.40
N SER A 81 22.70 -5.60 -7.06
CA SER A 81 23.13 -5.85 -8.44
C SER A 81 22.14 -5.18 -9.39
N TYR A 82 22.65 -4.30 -10.26
CA TYR A 82 21.86 -3.56 -11.25
C TYR A 82 21.52 -4.42 -12.48
#